data_AF-A0A916DB00-F1
#
_entry.id   AF-A0A916DB00-F1
#
_cell.length_a   1.000
_cell.length_b   1.000
_cell.length_c   1.000
_cell.angle_alpha   90.00
_cell.angle_beta   90.00
_cell.angle_gamma   90.00
#
_symmetry.space_group_name_H-M   'P 1'
#
loop_
_entity.id
_entity.type
_entity.pdbx_description
1 polymer ?
#
loop_
_entity_poly.entity_id
_entity_poly.type
_entity_poly.pdbx_seq_one_letter_code
_entity_poly.pdbx_strand_id
1 'polypeptide(L)' 'MGERRIRSDRLPRHVAVIMDGNGRWAESRGLSRNEGHWAGIESVRAVVR' A
#
# COMPACT_ATOMS: atom_id res chain seq x y z
N MET A 1 17.27 -21.81 -0.55
CA MET A 1 16.05 -21.55 0.25
C MET A 1 14.88 -21.61 -0.71
N GLY A 2 13.96 -22.57 -0.54
CA GLY A 2 12.78 -22.68 -1.41
C GLY A 2 11.73 -21.64 -1.06
N GLU A 3 11.14 -21.00 -2.05
CA GLU A 3 10.06 -20.03 -1.87
C GLU A 3 8.81 -20.72 -1.32
N ARG A 4 8.35 -20.30 -0.14
CA ARG A 4 7.11 -20.82 0.45
C ARG A 4 5.92 -20.14 -0.22
N ARG A 5 5.28 -20.82 -1.16
CA ARG A 5 4.04 -20.37 -1.79
C ARG A 5 2.84 -20.57 -0.87
N ILE A 6 1.94 -19.59 -0.81
CA ILE A 6 0.64 -19.74 -0.12
C ILE A 6 -0.25 -20.63 -0.99
N ARG A 7 -0.84 -21.66 -0.39
CA ARG A 7 -1.81 -22.52 -1.09
C ARG A 7 -3.05 -21.71 -1.45
N SER A 8 -3.57 -21.89 -2.66
CA SER A 8 -4.71 -21.12 -3.17
C SER A 8 -5.98 -21.30 -2.35
N ASP A 9 -6.19 -22.47 -1.72
CA ASP A 9 -7.31 -22.77 -0.82
C ASP A 9 -7.30 -21.91 0.47
N ARG A 10 -6.19 -21.23 0.76
CA ARG A 10 -6.02 -20.38 1.94
C ARG A 10 -6.03 -18.89 1.64
N LEU A 11 -6.23 -18.49 0.38
CA LEU A 11 -6.31 -17.06 0.03
C LEU A 11 -7.67 -16.48 0.46
N PRO A 12 -7.69 -15.24 1.00
CA PRO A 12 -8.94 -14.57 1.32
C PRO A 12 -9.72 -14.26 0.04
N ARG A 13 -11.05 -14.40 0.10
CA ARG A 13 -11.94 -14.03 -1.02
C ARG A 13 -12.05 -12.52 -1.23
N HIS A 14 -11.79 -11.74 -0.19
CA HIS A 14 -11.86 -10.28 -0.20
C HIS A 14 -10.87 -9.72 0.82
N VAL A 15 -10.19 -8.64 0.45
CA VAL A 15 -9.25 -7.92 1.33
C VAL A 15 -9.64 -6.45 1.30
N ALA A 16 -9.77 -5.85 2.48
CA ALA A 16 -9.93 -4.42 2.64
C ALA A 16 -8.68 -3.85 3.32
N VAL A 17 -8.19 -2.72 2.83
CA VAL A 17 -6.98 -2.05 3.35
C VAL A 17 -7.32 -0.59 3.64
N ILE A 18 -6.94 -0.11 4.83
CA ILE A 18 -6.97 1.32 5.16
C ILE A 18 -5.58 1.86 4.89
N MET A 19 -5.47 2.80 3.96
CA MET A 19 -4.21 3.46 3.67
C MET A 19 -4.02 4.68 4.56
N ASP A 20 -3.36 4.47 5.70
CA ASP A 20 -2.90 5.53 6.59
C ASP A 20 -1.43 5.89 6.32
N GLY A 21 -1.00 7.05 6.80
CA GLY A 21 0.41 7.43 6.88
C GLY A 21 0.91 8.33 5.76
N ASN A 22 0.12 8.60 4.72
CA ASN A 22 0.49 9.48 3.61
C ASN A 22 0.92 10.88 4.07
N GLY A 23 0.24 11.45 5.07
CA GLY A 23 0.62 12.74 5.66
C GLY A 23 1.96 12.69 6.39
N ARG A 24 2.19 11.67 7.23
CA ARG A 24 3.48 11.47 7.95
C ARG A 24 4.62 11.20 6.97
N TRP A 25 4.34 10.45 5.90
CA TRP A 25 5.28 10.19 4.83
C TRP A 25 5.72 11.48 4.14
N ALA A 26 4.79 12.40 3.87
CA ALA A 26 5.10 13.71 3.27
C ALA A 26 5.90 14.59 4.24
N GLU A 27 5.46 14.67 5.51
CA GLU A 27 6.14 15.45 6.55
C GLU A 27 7.59 15.02 6.75
N SER A 28 7.86 13.71 6.79
CA SER A 28 9.23 13.17 6.91
C SER A 28 10.16 13.55 5.74
N ARG A 29 9.60 14.05 4.64
CA ARG A 29 10.31 14.46 3.42
C ARG A 29 10.26 15.98 3.19
N GLY A 30 9.69 16.74 4.11
CA GLY A 30 9.49 18.18 3.95
C GLY A 30 8.49 18.54 2.82
N LEU A 31 7.59 17.62 2.47
CA LEU A 31 6.59 17.79 1.41
C LEU A 31 5.23 18.20 1.99
N SER A 32 4.36 18.75 1.14
CA SER A 32 2.98 19.05 1.51
C SER A 32 2.15 17.78 1.68
N ARG A 33 1.07 17.86 2.47
CA ARG A 33 0.12 16.73 2.64
C ARG A 33 -0.50 16.27 1.33
N ASN A 34 -0.73 17.19 0.39
CA ASN A 34 -1.28 16.88 -0.92
C ASN A 34 -0.34 15.98 -1.72
N GLU A 35 0.97 16.24 -1.68
CA GLU A 35 1.98 15.37 -2.32
C GLU A 35 2.01 13.98 -1.69
N GLY A 36 1.81 13.89 -0.37
CA GLY A 36 1.59 12.60 0.30
C GLY A 36 0.36 11.86 -0.23
N HIS A 37 -0.74 12.56 -0.49
CA HIS A 37 -1.93 11.95 -1.07
C HIS A 37 -1.69 11.44 -2.50
N TRP A 38 -1.00 12.22 -3.34
CA TRP A 38 -0.61 11.80 -4.68
C TRP A 38 0.29 10.56 -4.66
N ALA A 39 1.27 10.51 -3.76
CA ALA A 39 2.09 9.32 -3.55
C ALA A 39 1.25 8.10 -3.10
N GLY A 40 0.22 8.34 -2.27
CA GLY A 40 -0.75 7.32 -1.89
C GLY A 40 -1.51 6.72 -3.08
N ILE A 41 -1.86 7.51 -4.09
CA ILE A 41 -2.54 7.03 -5.31
C ILE A 41 -1.65 6.06 -6.09
N GLU A 42 -0.36 6.37 -6.23
CA GLU A 42 0.59 5.48 -6.91
C GLU A 42 0.77 4.16 -6.15
N SER A 43 0.77 4.21 -4.82
CA SER A 43 0.79 3.01 -3.97
C SER A 43 -0.44 2.11 -4.20
N VAL A 44 -1.65 2.68 -4.27
CA VAL A 44 -2.87 1.91 -4.61
C VAL A 44 -2.70 1.19 -5.93
N ARG A 45 -2.26 1.93 -6.96
CA ARG A 45 -2.13 1.41 -8.33
C ARG A 45 -1.18 0.22 -8.39
N ALA A 46 -0.10 0.25 -7.60
CA ALA A 46 0.86 -0.85 -7.51
C ALA A 46 0.27 -2.09 -6.81
N VAL A 47 -0.61 -1.92 -5.83
CA VAL A 47 -1.21 -3.03 -5.06
C VAL A 47 -2.32 -3.75 -5.81
N VAL A 48 -3.06 -3.04 -6.67
CA VAL A 48 -4.21 -3.60 -7.40
C VAL A 48 -3.87 -4.15 -8.79
N ARG A 49 -2.64 -3.95 -9.27
CA ARG A 49 -2.16 -4.45 -10.58
C ARG A 49 -1.68 -5.89 -10.49
#